data_AF-A0A542ETK0-F1
#
_entry.id   AF-A0A542ETK0-F1
#
_cell.length_a   1.000
_cell.length_b   1.000
_cell.length_c   1.000
_cell.angle_alpha   90.00
_cell.angle_beta   90.00
_cell.angle_gamma   90.00
#
_symmetry.space_group_name_H-M   'P 1'
#
loop_
_entity.id
_entity.type
_entity.pdbx_description
1 polymer ?
#
loop_
_entity_poly.entity_id
_entity_poly.type
_entity_poly.pdbx_seq_one_letter_code
_entity_poly.pdbx_strand_id
1 'polypeptide(L)'
;MSHEQPPQFQAPEYQQAQFQPSYQQQVPSGMLQLTIQGSALTSNMIPPTVYLNRYPVPVKYGRNDIPVFAGPLHIDIHSQWIRTYGQASLDCTVQPNQAVPVFYASPYHQFMSGSIGHTKVKRKGLGVLLGVVGAILAVVVLVNVLAALG
;
A
#
# COMPACT_ATOMS: atom_id res chain seq x y z
N MET A 1 45.02 -73.53 -32.41
CA MET A 1 44.26 -73.10 -31.21
C MET A 1 44.34 -71.59 -31.18
N SER A 2 43.27 -70.95 -31.63
CA SER A 2 43.17 -69.51 -31.86
C SER A 2 42.76 -68.85 -30.55
N HIS A 3 43.52 -67.87 -30.06
CA HIS A 3 43.12 -67.05 -28.93
C HIS A 3 42.50 -65.76 -29.46
N GLU A 4 41.17 -65.67 -29.38
CA GLU A 4 40.43 -64.43 -29.65
C GLU A 4 40.50 -63.51 -28.42
N GLN A 5 40.96 -62.28 -28.64
CA GLN A 5 41.07 -61.24 -27.63
C GLN A 5 39.70 -60.56 -27.46
N PRO A 6 39.17 -60.41 -26.23
CA PRO A 6 37.85 -59.83 -26.03
C PRO A 6 37.83 -58.33 -26.34
N PRO A 7 36.73 -57.81 -26.91
CA PRO A 7 36.59 -56.40 -27.26
C PRO A 7 36.58 -55.51 -26.01
N GLN A 8 37.46 -54.51 -25.98
CA GLN A 8 37.52 -53.49 -24.94
C GLN A 8 36.34 -52.52 -25.13
N PHE A 9 35.39 -52.50 -24.20
CA PHE A 9 34.33 -51.51 -24.15
C PHE A 9 34.92 -50.15 -23.74
N GLN A 10 34.87 -49.18 -24.66
CA GLN A 10 35.26 -47.79 -24.40
C GLN A 10 34.05 -47.04 -23.84
N ALA A 11 34.11 -46.65 -22.57
CA ALA A 11 33.02 -45.90 -21.93
C ALA A 11 32.91 -44.49 -22.53
N PRO A 12 31.69 -43.99 -22.83
CA PRO A 12 31.50 -42.62 -23.30
C PRO A 12 31.88 -41.62 -22.20
N GLU A 13 32.77 -40.68 -22.52
CA GLU A 13 33.09 -39.54 -21.67
C GLU A 13 31.84 -38.66 -21.52
N TYR A 14 31.25 -38.68 -20.32
CA TYR A 14 30.20 -37.74 -19.97
C TYR A 14 30.82 -36.34 -19.90
N GLN A 15 30.61 -35.51 -20.94
CA GLN A 15 30.91 -34.08 -20.88
C GLN A 15 30.13 -33.46 -19.73
N GLN A 16 30.85 -33.14 -18.65
CA GLN A 16 30.34 -32.37 -17.53
C GLN A 16 29.95 -31.00 -18.05
N ALA A 17 28.65 -30.79 -18.25
CA ALA A 17 28.10 -29.47 -18.52
C ALA A 17 28.48 -28.55 -17.35
N GLN A 18 29.40 -27.63 -17.60
CA GLN A 18 29.79 -26.61 -16.64
C GLN A 18 28.57 -25.70 -16.41
N PHE A 19 27.93 -25.85 -15.26
CA PHE A 19 26.93 -24.92 -14.76
C PHE A 19 27.61 -23.55 -14.56
N GLN A 20 27.45 -22.63 -15.51
CA GLN A 20 27.82 -21.23 -15.30
C GLN A 20 26.80 -20.60 -14.33
N PRO A 21 27.23 -20.05 -13.19
CA PRO A 21 26.34 -19.29 -12.33
C PRO A 21 25.90 -18.04 -13.08
N SER A 22 24.60 -17.92 -13.33
CA SER A 22 24.01 -16.70 -13.89
C SER A 22 24.15 -15.58 -12.87
N TYR A 23 24.98 -14.57 -13.17
CA TYR A 23 24.99 -13.32 -12.44
C TYR A 23 23.63 -12.66 -12.62
N GLN A 24 22.74 -12.80 -11.64
CA GLN A 24 21.48 -12.08 -11.59
C GLN A 24 21.80 -10.59 -11.53
N GLN A 25 21.56 -9.85 -12.61
CA GLN A 25 21.59 -8.38 -12.59
C GLN A 25 20.57 -7.90 -11.55
N GLN A 26 21.07 -7.48 -10.39
CA GLN A 26 20.25 -7.02 -9.28
C GLN A 26 19.69 -5.64 -9.67
N VAL A 27 18.45 -5.62 -10.18
CA VAL A 27 17.77 -4.37 -10.56
C VAL A 27 17.75 -3.45 -9.33
N PRO A 28 18.24 -2.20 -9.42
CA PRO A 28 18.26 -1.30 -8.28
C PRO A 28 16.86 -1.11 -7.68
N SER A 29 16.74 -1.32 -6.37
CA SER A 29 15.47 -1.24 -5.64
C SER A 29 15.60 -0.34 -4.42
N GLY A 30 14.46 0.11 -3.90
CA GLY A 30 14.33 0.83 -2.65
C GLY A 30 13.05 0.42 -1.92
N MET A 31 12.71 1.15 -0.87
CA MET A 31 11.56 0.87 -0.01
C MET A 31 10.62 2.06 0.05
N LEU A 32 9.33 1.84 -0.24
CA LEU A 32 8.27 2.78 0.11
C LEU A 32 7.78 2.46 1.52
N GLN A 33 7.94 3.38 2.46
CA GLN A 33 7.40 3.27 3.82
C GLN A 33 6.04 3.97 3.89
N LEU A 34 5.00 3.28 3.42
CA LEU A 34 3.64 3.82 3.36
C LEU A 34 2.91 3.63 4.69
N THR A 35 2.59 4.74 5.35
CA THR A 35 1.79 4.76 6.57
C THR A 35 0.35 5.16 6.26
N ILE A 36 -0.57 4.20 6.39
CA ILE A 36 -2.01 4.43 6.33
C ILE A 36 -2.49 4.83 7.72
N GLN A 37 -2.86 6.10 7.90
CA GLN A 37 -3.27 6.62 9.20
C GLN A 37 -4.67 6.17 9.62
N GLY A 38 -4.83 5.97 10.92
CA GLY A 38 -6.06 5.51 11.54
C GLY A 38 -6.06 4.00 11.78
N SER A 39 -7.25 3.42 11.91
CA SER A 39 -7.43 2.02 12.24
C SER A 39 -8.79 1.51 11.76
N ALA A 40 -9.00 0.20 11.85
CA ALA A 40 -10.30 -0.42 11.62
C ALA A 40 -11.41 0.23 12.48
N LEU A 41 -11.08 0.61 13.72
CA LEU A 41 -12.00 1.18 14.70
C LEU A 41 -12.29 2.67 14.46
N THR A 42 -11.29 3.44 14.00
CA THR A 42 -11.35 4.91 13.96
C THR A 42 -11.46 5.49 12.55
N SER A 43 -11.37 4.65 11.50
CA SER A 43 -11.41 5.08 10.10
C SER A 43 -12.43 4.30 9.30
N ASN A 44 -12.13 3.06 8.91
CA ASN A 44 -13.07 2.11 8.31
C ASN A 44 -12.59 0.70 8.59
N MET A 45 -13.49 -0.28 8.59
CA MET A 45 -13.11 -1.69 8.73
C MET A 45 -12.21 -2.19 7.58
N ILE A 46 -12.36 -1.63 6.37
CA ILE A 46 -11.61 -2.01 5.17
C ILE A 46 -10.51 -0.96 4.91
N PRO A 47 -9.23 -1.37 4.84
CA PRO A 47 -8.15 -0.45 4.46
C PRO A 47 -8.36 0.16 3.07
N PRO A 48 -7.76 1.33 2.79
CA PRO A 48 -7.77 1.93 1.46
C PRO A 48 -7.12 1.03 0.40
N THR A 49 -7.60 1.11 -0.83
CA THR A 49 -6.94 0.54 -2.00
C THR A 49 -5.77 1.43 -2.40
N VAL A 50 -4.61 0.82 -2.66
CA VAL A 50 -3.39 1.51 -3.09
C VAL A 50 -2.96 0.97 -4.44
N TYR A 51 -2.57 1.87 -5.35
CA TYR A 51 -1.91 1.53 -6.59
C TYR A 51 -0.52 2.18 -6.63
N LEU A 52 0.46 1.40 -7.05
CA LEU A 52 1.82 1.86 -7.35
C LEU A 52 2.03 1.71 -8.84
N ASN A 53 2.22 2.82 -9.57
CA ASN A 53 2.29 2.82 -11.03
C ASN A 53 1.12 2.05 -11.69
N ARG A 54 -0.09 2.23 -11.16
CA ARG A 54 -1.35 1.54 -11.54
C ARG A 54 -1.43 0.05 -11.19
N TYR A 55 -0.45 -0.52 -10.49
CA TYR A 55 -0.53 -1.89 -9.98
C TYR A 55 -1.09 -1.91 -8.57
N PRO A 56 -2.15 -2.70 -8.29
CA PRO A 56 -2.75 -2.76 -6.96
C PRO A 56 -1.79 -3.41 -5.96
N VAL A 57 -1.64 -2.80 -4.79
CA VAL A 57 -0.80 -3.30 -3.71
C VAL A 57 -1.62 -3.50 -2.44
N PRO A 58 -1.61 -4.72 -1.85
CA PRO A 58 -2.32 -4.97 -0.60
C PRO A 58 -1.64 -4.20 0.54
N VAL A 59 -2.45 -3.53 1.36
CA VAL A 59 -1.97 -2.75 2.50
C VAL A 59 -2.84 -2.97 3.74
N LYS A 60 -2.28 -2.62 4.90
CA LYS A 60 -2.98 -2.55 6.19
C LYS A 60 -2.90 -1.14 6.76
N TYR A 61 -3.75 -0.86 7.76
CA TYR A 61 -3.58 0.31 8.61
C TYR A 61 -2.22 0.29 9.32
N GLY A 62 -1.66 1.47 9.55
CA GLY A 62 -0.30 1.63 10.06
C GLY A 62 0.75 1.59 8.94
N ARG A 63 1.97 1.21 9.30
CA ARG A 63 3.13 1.20 8.40
C ARG A 63 3.16 -0.05 7.53
N ASN A 64 3.43 0.15 6.24
CA ASN A 64 3.65 -0.87 5.21
C ASN A 64 5.01 -0.57 4.57
N ASP A 65 5.96 -1.50 4.68
CA ASP A 65 7.25 -1.40 4.02
C ASP A 65 7.16 -2.18 2.70
N ILE A 66 7.08 -1.47 1.58
CA ILE A 66 6.80 -2.04 0.26
C ILE A 66 8.06 -1.92 -0.61
N PRO A 67 8.67 -3.04 -1.06
CA PRO A 67 9.80 -2.98 -1.98
C PRO A 67 9.32 -2.48 -3.35
N VAL A 68 10.07 -1.53 -3.91
CA VAL A 68 9.80 -0.94 -5.22
C VAL A 68 11.09 -0.78 -6.01
N PHE A 69 11.00 -0.70 -7.34
CA PHE A 69 12.16 -0.36 -8.15
C PHE A 69 12.63 1.06 -7.85
N ALA A 70 13.93 1.29 -7.96
CA ALA A 70 14.46 2.65 -7.93
C ALA A 70 14.02 3.40 -9.19
N GLY A 71 13.63 4.67 -9.03
CA GLY A 71 13.14 5.54 -10.09
C GLY A 71 11.84 6.26 -9.71
N PRO A 72 11.17 6.89 -10.70
CA PRO A 72 9.88 7.54 -10.52
C PRO A 72 8.80 6.55 -10.06
N LEU A 73 7.98 6.99 -9.11
CA LEU A 73 6.89 6.23 -8.52
C LEU A 73 5.65 7.12 -8.40
N HIS A 74 4.58 6.71 -9.06
CA HIS A 74 3.25 7.29 -8.90
C HIS A 74 2.44 6.47 -7.91
N ILE A 75 1.89 7.13 -6.90
CA ILE A 75 1.11 6.51 -5.83
C ILE A 75 -0.31 7.05 -5.91
N ASP A 76 -1.29 6.15 -6.10
CA ASP A 76 -2.71 6.47 -6.02
C ASP A 76 -3.36 5.73 -4.86
N ILE A 77 -4.17 6.42 -4.07
CA ILE A 77 -4.85 5.83 -2.92
C ILE A 77 -6.31 6.31 -2.87
N HIS A 78 -7.23 5.38 -2.66
CA HIS A 78 -8.63 5.70 -2.39
C HIS A 78 -9.23 4.74 -1.37
N SER A 79 -10.25 5.19 -0.66
CA SER A 79 -11.05 4.37 0.25
C SER A 79 -12.37 3.99 -0.41
N GLN A 80 -12.92 2.85 -0.03
CA GLN A 80 -14.21 2.36 -0.53
C GLN A 80 -15.17 2.08 0.61
N TRP A 81 -16.40 2.58 0.47
CA TRP A 81 -17.55 2.20 1.31
C TRP A 81 -18.79 2.04 0.41
N ILE A 82 -19.82 2.89 0.57
CA ILE A 82 -20.95 3.00 -0.38
C ILE A 82 -20.46 3.54 -1.73
N ARG A 83 -19.50 4.45 -1.71
CA ARG A 83 -18.85 5.01 -2.90
C ARG A 83 -17.34 5.08 -2.70
N THR A 84 -16.63 5.30 -3.79
CA THR A 84 -15.20 5.60 -3.76
C THR A 84 -14.98 7.03 -3.26
N TYR A 85 -14.07 7.21 -2.31
CA TYR A 85 -13.77 8.51 -1.73
C TYR A 85 -12.33 8.60 -1.23
N GLY A 86 -11.93 9.76 -0.74
CA GLY A 86 -10.61 9.91 -0.14
C GLY A 86 -9.48 9.76 -1.16
N GLN A 87 -9.76 9.99 -2.44
CA GLN A 87 -8.77 9.95 -3.51
C GLN A 87 -7.62 10.91 -3.20
N ALA A 88 -6.40 10.44 -3.33
CA ALA A 88 -5.19 11.24 -3.22
C ALA A 88 -4.08 10.58 -4.05
N SER A 89 -3.24 11.40 -4.66
CA SER A 89 -2.11 10.95 -5.46
C SER A 89 -0.83 11.68 -5.06
N LEU A 90 0.31 11.00 -5.16
CA LEU A 90 1.63 11.55 -4.88
C LEU A 90 2.65 10.95 -5.85
N ASP A 91 3.42 11.82 -6.50
CA ASP A 91 4.60 11.44 -7.27
C ASP A 91 5.85 11.60 -6.42
N CYS A 92 6.73 10.60 -6.45
CA CYS A 92 8.04 10.68 -5.84
C CYS A 92 9.09 9.91 -6.65
N THR A 93 10.37 10.07 -6.30
CA THR A 93 11.47 9.31 -6.90
C THR A 93 12.16 8.52 -5.79
N VAL A 94 12.30 7.22 -5.97
CA VAL A 94 12.98 6.31 -5.05
C VAL A 94 14.41 6.10 -5.53
N GLN A 95 15.41 6.50 -4.75
CA GLN A 95 16.80 6.21 -5.06
C GLN A 95 17.16 4.76 -4.67
N PRO A 96 18.21 4.16 -5.26
CA PRO A 96 18.69 2.84 -4.86
C PRO A 96 18.99 2.77 -3.35
N ASN A 97 18.49 1.73 -2.67
CA ASN A 97 18.60 1.52 -1.23
C ASN A 97 17.98 2.63 -0.36
N GLN A 98 17.19 3.53 -0.93
CA GLN A 98 16.49 4.57 -0.18
C GLN A 98 15.18 4.04 0.38
N ALA A 99 14.84 4.50 1.58
CA ALA A 99 13.50 4.39 2.11
C ALA A 99 12.75 5.73 1.99
N VAL A 100 11.62 5.75 1.27
CA VAL A 100 10.82 6.96 1.06
C VAL A 100 9.58 6.91 1.96
N PRO A 101 9.45 7.80 2.96
CA PRO A 101 8.27 7.86 3.81
C PRO A 101 7.11 8.51 3.07
N VAL A 102 5.93 7.89 3.15
CA VAL A 102 4.67 8.44 2.63
C VAL A 102 3.58 8.19 3.66
N PHE A 103 2.76 9.20 3.92
CA PHE A 103 1.65 9.13 4.86
C PHE A 103 0.36 9.44 4.12
N TYR A 104 -0.66 8.63 4.36
CA TYR A 104 -1.99 8.83 3.83
C TYR A 104 -3.02 8.89 4.96
N ALA A 105 -4.01 9.77 4.82
CA ALA A 105 -5.18 9.82 5.69
C ALA A 105 -6.47 9.97 4.86
N SER A 106 -7.36 8.98 4.93
CA SER A 106 -8.74 9.08 4.44
C SER A 106 -9.46 10.22 5.17
N PRO A 107 -10.39 10.97 4.57
CA PRO A 107 -11.18 11.99 5.28
C PRO A 107 -12.12 11.38 6.33
N TYR A 108 -12.65 12.20 7.24
CA TYR A 108 -13.63 11.76 8.26
C TYR A 108 -15.01 11.41 7.67
N HIS A 109 -15.30 11.88 6.45
CA HIS A 109 -16.54 11.60 5.74
C HIS A 109 -16.27 11.38 4.25
N GLN A 110 -17.17 10.67 3.58
CA GLN A 110 -17.03 10.25 2.18
C GLN A 110 -17.09 11.39 1.13
N PHE A 111 -17.24 12.64 1.54
CA PHE A 111 -17.44 13.81 0.65
C PHE A 111 -16.19 14.65 0.40
N MET A 112 -15.02 14.15 0.78
CA MET A 112 -13.75 14.84 0.57
C MET A 112 -12.69 13.93 -0.05
N SER A 113 -11.66 14.58 -0.58
CA SER A 113 -10.41 13.93 -0.97
C SER A 113 -9.59 13.48 0.24
N GLY A 114 -8.64 12.57 -0.01
CA GLY A 114 -7.67 12.17 0.98
C GLY A 114 -6.64 13.26 1.23
N SER A 115 -5.75 13.00 2.18
CA SER A 115 -4.50 13.76 2.32
C SER A 115 -3.34 12.78 2.19
N ILE A 116 -2.30 13.19 1.46
CA ILE A 116 -1.10 12.39 1.22
C ILE A 116 0.15 13.29 1.27
N GLY A 117 1.28 12.78 1.75
CA GLY A 117 2.54 13.53 1.76
C GLY A 117 3.69 12.77 2.41
N HIS A 118 4.90 13.34 2.40
CA HIS A 118 6.11 12.71 2.96
C HIS A 118 6.24 12.83 4.49
N THR A 119 5.32 13.56 5.13
CA THR A 119 5.21 13.70 6.58
C THR A 119 3.78 13.41 7.02
N LYS A 120 3.57 13.24 8.32
CA LYS A 120 2.24 12.97 8.87
C LYS A 120 1.24 14.07 8.45
N VAL A 121 0.25 13.69 7.65
CA VAL A 121 -0.79 14.58 7.14
C VAL A 121 -2.01 14.63 8.06
N LYS A 122 -2.68 15.79 8.13
CA LYS A 122 -3.94 15.97 8.88
C LYS A 122 -5.13 15.38 8.10
N ARG A 123 -6.09 14.83 8.84
CA ARG A 123 -7.34 14.31 8.28
C ARG A 123 -8.33 15.44 8.00
N LYS A 124 -8.87 15.50 6.79
CA LYS A 124 -9.88 16.49 6.37
C LYS A 124 -11.27 16.11 6.89
N GLY A 125 -12.15 17.10 7.04
CA GLY A 125 -13.57 16.89 7.34
C GLY A 125 -13.94 16.88 8.83
N LEU A 126 -13.00 17.17 9.74
CA LEU A 126 -13.30 17.18 11.19
C LEU A 126 -14.34 18.23 11.56
N GLY A 127 -14.24 19.45 11.02
CA GLY A 127 -15.20 20.52 11.30
C GLY A 127 -16.62 20.18 10.84
N VAL A 128 -16.76 19.57 9.65
CA VAL A 128 -18.06 19.10 9.14
C VAL A 128 -18.65 18.03 10.05
N LEU A 129 -17.83 17.06 10.47
CA LEU A 129 -18.26 16.02 11.40
C LEU A 129 -18.76 16.62 12.72
N LEU A 130 -17.99 17.52 13.33
CA LEU A 130 -18.37 18.19 14.57
C LEU A 130 -19.65 19.03 14.41
N GLY A 131 -19.81 19.71 13.27
CA GLY A 131 -21.02 20.48 12.97
C GLY A 131 -22.26 19.60 12.89
N VAL A 132 -22.20 18.46 12.19
CA VAL A 132 -23.32 17.51 12.09
C VAL A 132 -23.67 16.92 13.45
N VAL A 133 -22.68 16.46 14.21
CA VAL A 133 -22.90 15.91 15.56
C VAL A 133 -23.51 16.97 16.48
N GLY A 134 -22.97 18.18 16.46
CA GLY A 134 -23.49 19.30 17.25
C GLY A 134 -24.94 19.66 16.89
N ALA A 135 -25.29 19.67 15.60
CA ALA A 135 -26.66 19.94 15.15
C ALA A 135 -27.65 18.87 15.63
N ILE A 136 -27.29 17.59 15.55
CA ILE A 136 -28.13 16.49 16.06
C ILE A 136 -28.36 16.64 17.57
N LEU A 137 -27.31 16.90 18.34
CA LEU A 137 -27.43 17.10 19.78
C LEU A 137 -28.29 18.33 20.12
N ALA A 138 -28.13 19.43 19.39
CA ALA A 138 -28.95 20.63 19.58
C ALA A 138 -30.44 20.36 19.32
N VAL A 139 -30.78 19.60 18.27
CA VAL A 139 -32.17 19.20 17.98
C VAL A 139 -32.72 18.31 19.09
N VAL A 140 -31.95 17.31 19.55
CA VAL A 140 -32.39 16.44 20.66
C VAL A 140 -32.66 17.26 21.91
N VAL A 141 -31.75 18.16 22.29
CA VAL A 141 -31.94 19.04 23.46
C VAL A 141 -33.18 19.93 23.28
N LEU A 142 -33.34 20.55 22.11
CA LEU A 142 -34.49 21.40 21.81
C LEU A 142 -35.82 20.64 21.96
N VAL A 143 -35.92 19.43 21.40
CA VAL A 143 -37.12 18.59 21.52
C VAL A 143 -37.44 18.28 22.98
N ASN A 144 -36.43 17.93 23.78
CA ASN A 144 -36.63 17.62 25.21
C ASN A 144 -37.04 18.86 26.02
N VAL A 145 -36.45 20.02 25.73
CA VAL A 145 -36.83 21.28 26.39
C VAL A 145 -38.26 21.66 26.05
N LEU A 146 -38.65 21.57 24.77
CA LEU A 146 -40.02 21.85 24.35
C LEU A 146 -41.02 20.89 25.01
N ALA A 147 -40.69 19.61 25.12
CA ALA A 147 -41.52 18.62 25.81
C ALA A 147 -41.62 18.84 27.33
N ALA A 148 -40.63 19.48 27.96
CA ALA A 148 -40.66 19.80 29.39
C ALA A 148 -41.41 21.11 29.72
N LEU A 149 -41.64 21.95 28.71
CA LEU A 149 -42.29 23.26 28.84
C LEU A 149 -43.75 23.28 28.37
N GLY A 150 -44.23 22.21 27.72
CA GLY A 150 -45.61 22.02 27.27
C GLY A 150 -46.30 20.91 28.05
#